data_AF-A0AAE4EQW1-F1
#
_entry.id   AF-A0AAE4EQW1-F1
#
_cell.length_a   1.000
_cell.length_b   1.000
_cell.length_c   1.000
_cell.angle_alpha   90.00
_cell.angle_beta   90.00
_cell.angle_gamma   90.00
#
_symmetry.space_group_name_H-M   'P 1'
#
loop_
_entity.id
_entity.type
_entity.pdbx_description
1 polymer ?
#
loop_
_entity_poly.entity_id
_entity_poly.type
_entity_poly.pdbx_seq_one_letter_code
_entity_poly.pdbx_strand_id
1 'polypeptide(L)'
;MPASPLLRQVLDAMAADETVVDELVKAARDQSPEVARLPEAENRRHVQFLLSAALRATTNPDSADYTTAEALGADRAAQGVPLTDLLRGVQAGRTLAARFAVERARAAGLPDDVILETVLDAERYTGALERHIVKGYHAAELQLSRTVRDARTQLLRTLLLAGHPPTPEELRQAGLRPEGRYSCVVSDVSDPARARTLEQALLEFGGVYGLVEGRLTGLAARPPAGISPAEGVVLVVAPPVTLPELREVHRLCTAAARIAGPGHHDLTALAGEVALSAQPLLADLLTGGLLGALDPANAFHRELAATALAYLDHGQRLRTTAEALHLHPNTVRYRLDRLAELTPVALAENSGGRVLDAVRSWWALQNWLGGR
;
A
#
# COMPACT_ATOMS: atom_id res chain seq x y z
N MET A 1 3.69 -51.58 5.04
CA MET A 1 4.63 -52.54 5.66
C MET A 1 6.03 -51.93 5.62
N PRO A 2 6.96 -52.26 6.54
CA PRO A 2 8.34 -51.78 6.41
C PRO A 2 8.91 -52.25 5.07
N ALA A 3 9.59 -51.35 4.35
CA ALA A 3 10.21 -51.66 3.06
C ALA A 3 11.12 -52.89 3.18
N SER A 4 11.06 -53.81 2.20
CA SER A 4 11.93 -54.98 2.21
C SER A 4 13.41 -54.55 2.18
N PRO A 5 14.33 -55.31 2.80
CA PRO A 5 15.76 -54.98 2.77
C PRO A 5 16.31 -54.80 1.34
N LEU A 6 15.78 -55.59 0.40
CA LEU A 6 16.12 -55.53 -1.02
C LEU A 6 15.62 -54.24 -1.68
N LEU A 7 14.38 -53.80 -1.39
CA LEU A 7 13.86 -52.53 -1.89
C LEU A 7 14.70 -51.36 -1.39
N ARG A 8 15.05 -51.35 -0.09
CA ARG A 8 15.91 -50.32 0.49
C ARG A 8 17.28 -50.28 -0.21
N GLN A 9 17.91 -51.43 -0.43
CA GLN A 9 19.18 -51.52 -1.14
C GLN A 9 19.10 -50.96 -2.57
N VAL A 10 18.01 -51.23 -3.29
CA VAL A 10 17.78 -50.70 -4.65
C VAL A 10 17.65 -49.18 -4.64
N LEU A 11 16.86 -48.62 -3.73
CA LEU A 11 16.65 -47.17 -3.65
C LEU A 11 17.91 -46.43 -3.16
N ASP A 12 18.65 -47.01 -2.21
CA ASP A 12 19.92 -46.44 -1.74
C ASP A 12 20.99 -46.44 -2.85
N ALA A 13 21.07 -47.52 -3.64
CA ALA A 13 21.95 -47.58 -4.80
C ALA A 13 21.55 -46.56 -5.88
N MET A 14 20.25 -46.28 -6.04
CA MET A 14 19.77 -45.21 -6.92
C MET A 14 20.11 -43.82 -6.43
N ALA A 15 20.00 -43.56 -5.12
CA ALA A 15 20.38 -42.27 -4.55
C ALA A 15 21.88 -41.95 -4.71
N ALA A 16 22.73 -42.98 -4.72
CA ALA A 16 24.18 -42.86 -4.85
C ALA A 16 24.69 -42.82 -6.30
N ASP A 17 23.81 -42.97 -7.29
CA ASP A 17 24.20 -43.05 -8.70
C ASP A 17 24.20 -41.67 -9.36
N GLU A 18 25.38 -41.11 -9.58
CA GLU A 18 25.57 -39.81 -10.22
C GLU A 18 25.00 -39.76 -11.65
N THR A 19 24.97 -40.89 -12.36
CA THR A 19 24.39 -40.95 -13.73
C THR A 19 22.88 -40.76 -13.73
N VAL A 20 22.21 -41.23 -12.67
CA VAL A 20 20.78 -40.97 -12.47
C VAL A 20 20.57 -39.48 -12.23
N VAL A 21 21.39 -38.86 -11.39
CA VAL A 21 21.30 -37.42 -11.12
C VAL A 21 21.53 -36.61 -12.40
N ASP A 22 22.53 -36.96 -13.22
CA ASP A 22 22.80 -36.32 -14.52
C ASP A 22 21.58 -36.35 -15.44
N GLU A 23 20.97 -37.52 -15.62
CA GLU A 23 19.81 -37.69 -16.49
C GLU A 23 18.56 -36.95 -15.96
N LEU A 24 18.37 -36.90 -14.64
CA LEU A 24 17.30 -36.11 -14.02
C LEU A 24 17.48 -34.61 -14.22
N VAL A 25 18.71 -34.10 -14.08
CA VAL A 25 19.05 -32.69 -14.35
C VAL A 25 18.77 -32.34 -15.80
N LYS A 26 19.20 -33.21 -16.73
CA LYS A 26 18.93 -33.05 -18.16
C LYS A 26 17.44 -33.02 -18.45
N ALA A 27 16.67 -33.98 -17.93
CA ALA A 27 15.22 -34.03 -18.12
C ALA A 27 14.51 -32.77 -17.59
N ALA A 28 14.93 -32.26 -16.43
CA ALA A 28 14.36 -31.03 -15.86
C ALA A 28 14.67 -29.79 -16.72
N ARG A 29 15.89 -29.70 -17.28
CA ARG A 29 16.34 -28.58 -18.13
C ARG A 29 15.71 -28.63 -19.52
N ASP A 30 15.60 -29.80 -20.12
CA ASP A 30 15.00 -29.98 -21.45
C ASP A 30 13.52 -29.57 -21.48
N GLN A 31 12.80 -29.75 -20.36
CA GLN A 31 11.37 -29.43 -20.25
C GLN A 31 11.07 -28.02 -19.74
N SER A 32 12.09 -27.26 -19.35
CA SER A 32 11.93 -25.93 -18.78
C SER A 32 13.05 -24.99 -19.24
N PRO A 33 12.80 -24.14 -20.26
CA PRO A 33 13.79 -23.20 -20.78
C PRO A 33 14.34 -22.25 -19.70
N GLU A 34 13.50 -21.81 -18.76
CA GLU A 34 13.91 -20.94 -17.66
C GLU A 34 14.83 -21.67 -16.67
N VAL A 35 14.58 -22.95 -16.40
CA VAL A 35 15.48 -23.80 -15.59
C VAL A 35 16.78 -24.12 -16.33
N ALA A 36 16.75 -24.25 -17.67
CA ALA A 36 17.94 -24.44 -18.49
C ALA A 36 18.89 -23.22 -18.49
N ARG A 37 18.35 -22.01 -18.29
CA ARG A 37 19.17 -20.79 -18.19
C ARG A 37 19.94 -20.67 -16.88
N LEU A 38 19.52 -21.39 -15.84
CA LEU A 38 20.21 -21.38 -14.54
C LEU A 38 21.53 -22.16 -14.61
N PRO A 39 22.50 -21.83 -13.72
CA PRO A 39 23.73 -22.62 -13.57
C PRO A 39 23.41 -24.10 -13.31
N GLU A 40 24.01 -24.98 -14.12
CA GLU A 40 23.72 -26.42 -14.06
C GLU A 40 24.05 -27.03 -12.69
N ALA A 41 25.14 -26.59 -12.07
CA ALA A 41 25.54 -27.03 -10.73
C ALA A 41 24.46 -26.78 -9.67
N GLU A 42 23.68 -25.72 -9.82
CA GLU A 42 22.60 -25.39 -8.89
C GLU A 42 21.41 -26.33 -9.06
N ASN A 43 21.02 -26.59 -10.30
CA ASN A 43 19.97 -27.55 -10.64
C ASN A 43 20.36 -28.96 -10.16
N ARG A 44 21.61 -29.38 -10.42
CA ARG A 44 22.17 -30.64 -9.92
C ARG A 44 22.00 -30.78 -8.42
N ARG A 45 22.41 -29.76 -7.66
CA ARG A 45 22.31 -29.76 -6.21
C ARG A 45 20.87 -29.99 -5.75
N HIS A 46 19.91 -29.24 -6.30
CA HIS A 46 18.50 -29.39 -5.92
C HIS A 46 17.91 -30.75 -6.32
N VAL A 47 18.23 -31.26 -7.52
CA VAL A 47 17.80 -32.59 -7.98
C VAL A 47 18.35 -33.69 -7.08
N GLN A 48 19.63 -33.64 -6.71
CA GLN A 48 20.27 -34.61 -5.82
C GLN A 48 19.60 -34.65 -4.44
N PHE A 49 19.31 -33.48 -3.86
CA PHE A 49 18.62 -33.40 -2.56
C PHE A 49 17.18 -33.89 -2.64
N LEU A 50 16.41 -33.50 -3.66
CA LEU A 50 15.03 -33.96 -3.82
C LEU A 50 14.94 -35.47 -4.08
N LEU A 51 15.83 -36.01 -4.91
CA LEU A 51 15.91 -37.44 -5.17
C LEU A 51 16.19 -38.21 -3.88
N SER A 52 17.22 -37.79 -3.13
CA SER A 52 17.59 -38.41 -1.85
C SER A 52 16.44 -38.36 -0.84
N ALA A 53 15.75 -37.22 -0.74
CA ALA A 53 14.61 -37.04 0.16
C ALA A 53 13.42 -37.94 -0.23
N ALA A 54 13.10 -38.02 -1.52
CA ALA A 54 12.01 -38.87 -2.01
C ALA A 54 12.28 -40.37 -1.79
N LEU A 55 13.50 -40.83 -2.05
CA LEU A 55 13.88 -42.23 -1.85
C LEU A 55 13.87 -42.61 -0.36
N ARG A 56 14.35 -41.73 0.52
CA ARG A 56 14.26 -41.92 1.99
C ARG A 56 12.81 -41.94 2.47
N ALA A 57 11.97 -41.01 2.03
CA ALA A 57 10.57 -40.98 2.41
C ALA A 57 9.80 -42.22 1.91
N THR A 58 10.20 -42.79 0.79
CA THR A 58 9.64 -44.05 0.27
C THR A 58 9.93 -45.24 1.20
N THR A 59 11.10 -45.27 1.84
CA THR A 59 11.48 -46.34 2.79
C THR A 59 11.08 -46.06 4.23
N ASN A 60 10.88 -44.78 4.59
CA ASN A 60 10.47 -44.33 5.91
C ASN A 60 9.56 -43.08 5.82
N PRO A 61 8.25 -43.28 5.62
CA PRO A 61 7.29 -42.18 5.40
C PRO A 61 7.21 -41.19 6.56
N ASP A 62 7.41 -41.65 7.80
CA ASP A 62 7.34 -40.81 9.00
C ASP A 62 8.53 -39.83 9.13
N SER A 63 9.58 -40.01 8.31
CA SER A 63 10.75 -39.14 8.26
C SER A 63 10.69 -38.06 7.17
N ALA A 64 9.54 -37.88 6.55
CA ALA A 64 9.34 -36.90 5.48
C ALA A 64 9.63 -35.47 5.95
N ASP A 65 10.73 -34.89 5.45
CA ASP A 65 11.07 -33.49 5.56
C ASP A 65 10.86 -32.79 4.20
N TYR A 66 10.14 -31.66 4.23
CA TYR A 66 9.83 -30.85 3.04
C TYR A 66 10.59 -29.52 3.01
N THR A 67 11.47 -29.26 3.97
CA THR A 67 12.23 -27.99 4.08
C THR A 67 13.03 -27.70 2.80
N THR A 68 13.64 -28.72 2.20
CA THR A 68 14.35 -28.59 0.91
C THR A 68 13.41 -28.23 -0.25
N ALA A 69 12.19 -28.77 -0.23
CA ALA A 69 11.18 -28.48 -1.24
C ALA A 69 10.74 -27.01 -1.15
N GLU A 70 10.49 -26.53 0.08
CA GLU A 70 10.20 -25.11 0.34
C GLU A 70 11.39 -24.21 -0.08
N ALA A 71 12.63 -24.61 0.21
CA ALA A 71 13.84 -23.88 -0.18
C ALA A 71 14.00 -23.80 -1.71
N LEU A 72 13.76 -24.88 -2.45
CA LEU A 72 13.77 -24.85 -3.91
C LEU A 72 12.73 -23.87 -4.46
N GLY A 73 11.50 -23.90 -3.92
CA GLY A 73 10.44 -22.95 -4.30
C GLY A 73 10.88 -21.51 -4.06
N ALA A 74 11.47 -21.23 -2.90
CA ALA A 74 11.95 -19.91 -2.52
C ALA A 74 13.12 -19.42 -3.42
N ASP A 75 14.12 -20.27 -3.65
CA ASP A 75 15.28 -19.96 -4.52
C ASP A 75 14.81 -19.60 -5.93
N ARG A 76 13.85 -20.36 -6.48
CA ARG A 76 13.32 -20.15 -7.84
C ARG A 76 12.47 -18.89 -7.95
N ALA A 77 11.70 -18.54 -6.93
CA ALA A 77 11.01 -17.26 -6.86
C ALA A 77 12.00 -16.09 -6.82
N ALA A 78 13.07 -16.18 -6.02
CA ALA A 78 14.11 -15.16 -5.93
C ALA A 78 14.89 -14.98 -7.25
N GLN A 79 15.00 -16.03 -8.05
CA GLN A 79 15.62 -16.02 -9.38
C GLN A 79 14.69 -15.60 -10.51
N GLY A 80 13.40 -15.36 -10.23
CA GLY A 80 12.42 -14.96 -11.23
C GLY A 80 11.96 -16.07 -12.17
N VAL A 81 12.16 -17.34 -11.81
CA VAL A 81 11.65 -18.48 -12.61
C VAL A 81 10.13 -18.58 -12.42
N PRO A 82 9.32 -18.61 -13.50
CA PRO A 82 7.87 -18.78 -13.36
C PRO A 82 7.51 -20.11 -12.71
N LEU A 83 6.54 -20.10 -11.78
CA LEU A 83 6.13 -21.31 -11.06
C LEU A 83 5.74 -22.46 -12.01
N THR A 84 5.10 -22.16 -13.13
CA THR A 84 4.71 -23.17 -14.13
C THR A 84 5.92 -23.84 -14.80
N ASP A 85 6.98 -23.09 -15.06
CA ASP A 85 8.22 -23.62 -15.65
C ASP A 85 9.02 -24.43 -14.61
N LEU A 86 8.99 -24.02 -13.34
CA LEU A 86 9.55 -24.80 -12.24
C LEU A 86 8.86 -26.16 -12.12
N LEU A 87 7.52 -26.17 -12.03
CA LEU A 87 6.74 -27.40 -11.86
C LEU A 87 6.90 -28.35 -13.07
N ARG A 88 7.03 -27.83 -14.29
CA ARG A 88 7.34 -28.65 -15.47
C ARG A 88 8.67 -29.40 -15.32
N GLY A 89 9.73 -28.72 -14.87
CA GLY A 89 11.03 -29.35 -14.62
C GLY A 89 10.98 -30.40 -13.52
N VAL A 90 10.30 -30.10 -12.40
CA VAL A 90 10.12 -31.05 -11.28
C VAL A 90 9.35 -32.29 -11.73
N GLN A 91 8.27 -32.11 -12.50
CA GLN A 91 7.46 -33.23 -13.00
C GLN A 91 8.23 -34.12 -13.96
N ALA A 92 9.08 -33.53 -14.82
CA ALA A 92 9.95 -34.27 -15.72
C ALA A 92 10.95 -35.15 -14.94
N GLY A 93 11.62 -34.57 -13.94
CA GLY A 93 12.55 -35.29 -13.07
C GLY A 93 11.84 -36.41 -12.29
N ARG A 94 10.68 -36.14 -11.68
CA ARG A 94 9.88 -37.15 -10.96
C ARG A 94 9.51 -38.33 -11.86
N THR A 95 9.02 -38.04 -13.07
CA THR A 95 8.61 -39.07 -14.02
C THR A 95 9.78 -39.98 -14.39
N LEU A 96 10.95 -39.39 -14.62
CA LEU A 96 12.14 -40.15 -14.96
C LEU A 96 12.70 -40.94 -13.75
N ALA A 97 12.67 -40.35 -12.55
CA ALA A 97 13.09 -41.04 -11.32
C ALA A 97 12.22 -42.27 -11.03
N ALA A 98 10.89 -42.17 -11.22
CA ALA A 98 9.98 -43.30 -11.07
C ALA A 98 10.30 -44.44 -12.05
N ARG A 99 10.64 -44.10 -13.32
CA ARG A 99 11.05 -45.11 -14.32
C ARG A 99 12.32 -45.84 -13.89
N PHE A 100 13.36 -45.12 -13.47
CA PHE A 100 14.59 -45.74 -12.97
C PHE A 100 14.35 -46.64 -11.75
N ALA A 101 13.51 -46.21 -10.80
CA ALA A 101 13.18 -47.02 -9.63
C ALA A 101 12.49 -48.34 -10.03
N VAL A 102 11.51 -48.30 -10.94
CA VAL A 102 10.81 -49.49 -11.45
C VAL A 102 11.76 -50.43 -12.19
N GLU A 103 12.59 -49.90 -13.09
CA GLU A 103 13.56 -50.70 -13.86
C GLU A 103 14.56 -51.41 -12.95
N ARG A 104 15.10 -50.72 -11.94
CA ARG A 104 16.05 -51.30 -10.99
C ARG A 104 15.40 -52.31 -10.06
N ALA A 105 14.16 -52.05 -9.61
CA ALA A 105 13.44 -53.00 -8.78
C ALA A 105 13.16 -54.31 -9.53
N ARG A 106 12.77 -54.24 -10.81
CA ARG A 106 12.61 -55.43 -11.66
C ARG A 106 13.92 -56.17 -11.89
N ALA A 107 14.99 -55.45 -12.18
CA ALA A 107 16.31 -56.06 -12.38
C ALA A 107 16.84 -56.77 -11.12
N ALA A 108 16.48 -56.27 -9.93
CA ALA A 108 16.78 -56.91 -8.65
C ALA A 108 15.82 -58.07 -8.29
N GLY A 109 14.82 -58.37 -9.13
CA GLY A 109 13.88 -59.47 -8.92
C GLY A 109 12.75 -59.19 -7.93
N LEU A 110 12.41 -57.92 -7.68
CA LEU A 110 11.23 -57.60 -6.86
C LEU A 110 9.93 -57.99 -7.59
N PRO A 111 8.94 -58.56 -6.88
CA PRO A 111 7.59 -58.80 -7.40
C PRO A 111 6.88 -57.52 -7.88
N ASP A 112 6.08 -57.61 -8.94
CA ASP A 112 5.38 -56.46 -9.54
C ASP A 112 4.35 -55.82 -8.59
N ASP A 113 3.72 -56.59 -7.69
CA ASP A 113 2.81 -56.08 -6.66
C ASP A 113 3.54 -55.18 -5.65
N VAL A 114 4.73 -55.59 -5.21
CA VAL A 114 5.59 -54.77 -4.33
C VAL A 114 6.04 -53.48 -5.01
N ILE A 115 6.38 -53.55 -6.31
CA ILE A 115 6.75 -52.37 -7.09
C ILE A 115 5.57 -51.40 -7.20
N LEU A 116 4.38 -51.91 -7.54
CA LEU A 116 3.18 -51.09 -7.67
C LEU A 116 2.80 -50.41 -6.35
N GLU A 117 2.79 -51.16 -5.24
CA GLU A 117 2.52 -50.60 -3.90
C GLU A 117 3.53 -49.51 -3.55
N THR A 118 4.81 -49.73 -3.84
CA THR A 118 5.88 -48.74 -3.60
C THR A 118 5.66 -47.45 -4.40
N VAL A 119 5.30 -47.56 -5.68
CA VAL A 119 5.03 -46.40 -6.53
C VAL A 119 3.83 -45.62 -6.01
N LEU A 120 2.72 -46.29 -5.70
CA LEU A 120 1.51 -45.68 -5.15
C LEU A 120 1.77 -45.00 -3.80
N ASP A 121 2.60 -45.60 -2.95
CA ASP A 121 2.99 -45.01 -1.68
C ASP A 121 3.90 -43.78 -1.87
N ALA A 122 4.84 -43.84 -2.83
CA ALA A 122 5.70 -42.73 -3.19
C ALA A 122 4.93 -41.53 -3.82
N GLU A 123 3.78 -41.78 -4.47
CA GLU A 123 2.93 -40.71 -5.00
C GLU A 123 2.42 -39.76 -3.91
N ARG A 124 2.15 -40.29 -2.70
CA ARG A 124 1.69 -39.45 -1.57
C ARG A 124 2.76 -38.45 -1.14
N TYR A 125 4.02 -38.89 -1.04
CA TYR A 125 5.14 -38.01 -0.69
C TYR A 125 5.42 -37.00 -1.78
N THR A 126 5.50 -37.45 -3.04
CA THR A 126 5.83 -36.57 -4.16
C THR A 126 4.73 -35.53 -4.44
N GLY A 127 3.45 -35.87 -4.23
CA GLY A 127 2.36 -34.88 -4.27
C GLY A 127 2.44 -33.86 -3.13
N ALA A 128 2.91 -34.26 -1.93
CA ALA A 128 3.18 -33.30 -0.85
C ALA A 128 4.40 -32.43 -1.15
N LEU A 129 5.45 -33.00 -1.73
CA LEU A 129 6.67 -32.29 -2.16
C LEU A 129 6.33 -31.11 -3.07
N GLU A 130 5.53 -31.33 -4.12
CA GLU A 130 5.09 -30.27 -5.03
C GLU A 130 4.31 -29.16 -4.32
N ARG A 131 3.40 -29.50 -3.39
CA ARG A 131 2.68 -28.50 -2.58
C ARG A 131 3.63 -27.65 -1.73
N HIS A 132 4.68 -28.24 -1.17
CA HIS A 132 5.69 -27.52 -0.40
C HIS A 132 6.60 -26.66 -1.28
N ILE A 133 6.90 -27.07 -2.51
CA ILE A 133 7.57 -26.19 -3.50
C ILE A 133 6.72 -24.95 -3.78
N VAL A 134 5.42 -25.14 -4.08
CA VAL A 134 4.48 -24.02 -4.31
C VAL A 134 4.37 -23.10 -3.09
N LYS A 135 4.30 -23.68 -1.89
CA LYS A 135 4.27 -22.93 -0.63
C LYS A 135 5.52 -22.07 -0.45
N GLY A 136 6.70 -22.64 -0.64
CA GLY A 136 7.98 -21.92 -0.56
C GLY A 136 8.08 -20.79 -1.59
N TYR A 137 7.63 -21.06 -2.82
CA TYR A 137 7.58 -20.07 -3.90
C TYR A 137 6.73 -18.85 -3.53
N HIS A 138 5.47 -19.06 -3.16
CA HIS A 138 4.58 -17.95 -2.80
C HIS A 138 5.00 -17.22 -1.52
N ALA A 139 5.61 -17.92 -0.56
CA ALA A 139 6.16 -17.29 0.64
C ALA A 139 7.30 -16.32 0.27
N ALA A 140 8.22 -16.73 -0.61
CA ALA A 140 9.32 -15.88 -1.08
C ALA A 140 8.83 -14.72 -1.95
N GLU A 141 7.89 -14.97 -2.87
CA GLU A 141 7.26 -13.92 -3.70
C GLU A 141 6.57 -12.84 -2.86
N LEU A 142 5.85 -13.27 -1.80
CA LEU A 142 5.23 -12.37 -0.85
C LEU A 142 6.27 -11.58 -0.03
N GLN A 143 7.37 -12.22 0.39
CA GLN A 143 8.46 -11.54 1.09
C GLN A 143 9.13 -10.48 0.21
N LEU A 144 9.49 -10.82 -1.03
CA LEU A 144 10.08 -9.88 -1.99
C LEU A 144 9.16 -8.69 -2.24
N SER A 145 7.86 -8.95 -2.44
CA SER A 145 6.85 -7.90 -2.62
C SER A 145 6.74 -6.99 -1.40
N ARG A 146 6.81 -7.55 -0.18
CA ARG A 146 6.83 -6.78 1.08
C ARG A 146 8.09 -5.92 1.17
N THR A 147 9.27 -6.47 0.89
CA THR A 147 10.54 -5.71 0.93
C THR A 147 10.52 -4.52 -0.03
N VAL A 148 10.00 -4.69 -1.25
CA VAL A 148 9.86 -3.59 -2.22
C VAL A 148 8.90 -2.52 -1.71
N ARG A 149 7.76 -2.92 -1.11
CA ARG A 149 6.78 -1.99 -0.53
C ARG A 149 7.34 -1.25 0.68
N ASP A 150 8.09 -1.94 1.53
CA ASP A 150 8.73 -1.37 2.72
C ASP A 150 9.81 -0.36 2.32
N ALA A 151 10.64 -0.68 1.31
CA ALA A 151 11.62 0.23 0.74
C ALA A 151 10.98 1.50 0.16
N ARG A 152 9.89 1.35 -0.61
CA ARG A 152 9.12 2.48 -1.15
C ARG A 152 8.50 3.36 -0.05
N THR A 153 7.93 2.73 0.98
CA THR A 153 7.35 3.45 2.13
C THR A 153 8.42 4.18 2.92
N GLN A 154 9.59 3.57 3.11
CA GLN A 154 10.72 4.20 3.78
C GLN A 154 11.26 5.40 2.98
N LEU A 155 11.37 5.26 1.66
CA LEU A 155 11.75 6.36 0.77
C LEU A 155 10.77 7.54 0.89
N LEU A 156 9.46 7.27 0.88
CA LEU A 156 8.43 8.30 1.09
C LEU A 156 8.62 9.04 2.41
N ARG A 157 8.85 8.33 3.51
CA ARG A 157 9.10 8.94 4.83
C ARG A 157 10.33 9.84 4.83
N THR A 158 11.42 9.38 4.21
CA THR A 158 12.65 10.17 4.05
C THR A 158 12.40 11.47 3.29
N LEU A 159 11.65 11.42 2.18
CA LEU A 159 11.32 12.59 1.37
C LEU A 159 10.39 13.57 2.10
N LEU A 160 9.38 13.06 2.83
CA LEU A 160 8.27 13.87 3.34
C LEU A 160 8.41 14.38 4.78
N LEU A 161 9.18 13.69 5.63
CA LEU A 161 9.28 14.01 7.06
C LEU A 161 10.64 14.62 7.39
N ALA A 162 11.64 13.76 7.54
CA ALA A 162 13.02 14.12 7.87
C ALA A 162 13.92 12.93 7.49
N GLY A 163 15.03 13.21 6.82
CA GLY A 163 15.97 12.19 6.39
C GLY A 163 17.04 12.76 5.46
N HIS A 164 18.09 11.98 5.26
CA HIS A 164 19.11 12.31 4.26
C HIS A 164 18.48 12.24 2.86
N PRO A 165 18.83 13.18 1.96
CA PRO A 165 18.30 13.14 0.60
C PRO A 165 18.66 11.81 -0.05
N PRO A 166 17.67 11.06 -0.59
CA PRO A 166 17.94 9.79 -1.22
C PRO A 166 18.82 9.97 -2.45
N THR A 167 19.63 8.97 -2.72
CA THR A 167 20.48 8.93 -3.91
C THR A 167 19.63 8.81 -5.19
N PRO A 168 20.14 9.26 -6.35
CA PRO A 168 19.45 9.08 -7.63
C PRO A 168 19.14 7.61 -7.97
N GLU A 169 19.90 6.66 -7.44
CA GLU A 169 19.65 5.22 -7.60
C GLU A 169 18.44 4.76 -6.80
N GLU A 170 18.36 5.11 -5.51
CA GLU A 170 17.21 4.78 -4.65
C GLU A 170 15.90 5.36 -5.20
N LEU A 171 15.95 6.59 -5.73
CA LEU A 171 14.81 7.21 -6.42
C LEU A 171 14.37 6.37 -7.62
N ARG A 172 15.31 6.01 -8.52
CA ARG A 172 15.02 5.23 -9.73
C ARG A 172 14.46 3.84 -9.41
N GLN A 173 15.00 3.16 -8.40
CA GLN A 173 14.51 1.85 -7.94
C GLN A 173 13.06 1.91 -7.43
N ALA A 174 12.68 3.03 -6.81
CA ALA A 174 11.31 3.27 -6.41
C ALA A 174 10.39 3.76 -7.55
N GLY A 175 10.94 4.03 -8.74
CA GLY A 175 10.20 4.55 -9.89
C GLY A 175 10.09 6.09 -9.94
N LEU A 176 10.86 6.80 -9.12
CA LEU A 176 10.97 8.25 -9.12
C LEU A 176 12.20 8.71 -9.93
N ARG A 177 12.03 9.78 -10.69
CA ARG A 177 13.08 10.54 -11.36
C ARG A 177 13.57 11.68 -10.46
N PRO A 178 14.89 11.91 -10.32
CA PRO A 178 15.46 13.02 -9.54
C PRO A 178 14.94 14.40 -9.97
N GLU A 179 14.89 14.66 -11.27
CA GLU A 179 14.37 15.91 -11.86
C GLU A 179 12.86 15.87 -12.11
N GLY A 180 12.16 14.88 -11.53
CA GLY A 180 10.73 14.73 -11.67
C GLY A 180 9.95 15.73 -10.83
N ARG A 181 8.73 16.05 -11.28
CA ARG A 181 7.74 16.78 -10.49
C ARG A 181 6.62 15.83 -10.09
N TYR A 182 6.18 15.92 -8.84
CA TYR A 182 5.18 15.01 -8.27
C TYR A 182 4.11 15.79 -7.53
N SER A 183 2.86 15.34 -7.68
CA SER A 183 1.75 15.80 -6.85
C SER A 183 1.80 15.08 -5.52
N CYS A 184 1.92 15.82 -4.42
CA CYS A 184 1.79 15.25 -3.09
C CYS A 184 0.31 14.96 -2.81
N VAL A 185 0.01 13.72 -2.42
CA VAL A 185 -1.33 13.24 -2.12
C VAL A 185 -1.37 12.82 -0.65
N VAL A 186 -2.31 13.36 0.13
CA VAL A 186 -2.52 12.98 1.53
C VAL A 186 -3.99 12.64 1.74
N SER A 187 -4.27 11.51 2.38
CA SER A 187 -5.62 11.13 2.79
C SER A 187 -5.77 11.05 4.31
N ASP A 188 -7.01 10.93 4.78
CA ASP A 188 -7.31 10.60 6.18
C ASP A 188 -7.33 9.08 6.47
N VAL A 189 -7.14 8.24 5.45
CA VAL A 189 -7.23 6.78 5.56
C VAL A 189 -6.04 6.21 6.34
N SER A 190 -6.34 5.63 7.50
CA SER A 190 -5.36 4.96 8.37
C SER A 190 -5.48 3.44 8.42
N ASP A 191 -6.65 2.90 8.10
CA ASP A 191 -6.89 1.45 8.05
C ASP A 191 -6.07 0.81 6.90
N PRO A 192 -5.23 -0.21 7.16
CA PRO A 192 -4.38 -0.81 6.13
C PRO A 192 -5.14 -1.44 4.95
N ALA A 193 -6.35 -1.96 5.15
CA ALA A 193 -7.12 -2.59 4.08
C ALA A 193 -7.74 -1.53 3.14
N ARG A 194 -8.32 -0.47 3.72
CA ARG A 194 -8.80 0.70 2.97
C ARG A 194 -7.65 1.42 2.28
N ALA A 195 -6.50 1.56 2.95
CA ALA A 195 -5.30 2.17 2.39
C ALA A 195 -4.80 1.42 1.15
N ARG A 196 -4.82 0.08 1.15
CA ARG A 196 -4.48 -0.72 -0.05
C ARG A 196 -5.46 -0.50 -1.19
N THR A 197 -6.75 -0.40 -0.89
CA THR A 197 -7.78 -0.17 -1.93
C THR A 197 -7.58 1.19 -2.59
N LEU A 198 -7.37 2.24 -1.79
CA LEU A 198 -7.10 3.59 -2.30
C LEU A 198 -5.74 3.69 -3.00
N GLU A 199 -4.71 3.02 -2.49
CA GLU A 199 -3.40 2.90 -3.15
C GLU A 199 -3.54 2.30 -4.56
N GLN A 200 -4.31 1.22 -4.74
CA GLN A 200 -4.52 0.62 -6.06
C GLN A 200 -5.19 1.58 -7.04
N ALA A 201 -6.18 2.37 -6.58
CA ALA A 201 -6.80 3.40 -7.41
C ALA A 201 -5.80 4.52 -7.79
N LEU A 202 -4.92 4.91 -6.85
CA LEU A 202 -3.94 5.96 -7.07
C LEU A 202 -2.76 5.51 -7.97
N LEU A 203 -2.44 4.22 -8.01
CA LEU A 203 -1.36 3.68 -8.85
C LEU A 203 -1.58 3.94 -10.36
N GLU A 204 -2.83 4.14 -10.81
CA GLU A 204 -3.10 4.56 -12.20
C GLU A 204 -2.38 5.88 -12.55
N PHE A 205 -2.24 6.79 -11.59
CA PHE A 205 -1.55 8.07 -11.77
C PHE A 205 -0.02 7.95 -11.65
N GLY A 206 0.49 6.72 -11.45
CA GLY A 206 1.90 6.41 -11.28
C GLY A 206 2.48 6.96 -9.97
N GLY A 207 3.77 6.73 -9.75
CA GLY A 207 4.48 7.23 -8.58
C GLY A 207 4.49 6.23 -7.41
N VAL A 208 4.62 6.75 -6.19
CA VAL A 208 4.86 5.94 -4.98
C VAL A 208 3.89 6.32 -3.87
N TYR A 209 3.29 5.31 -3.23
CA TYR A 209 2.30 5.49 -2.18
C TYR A 209 2.63 4.59 -0.99
N GLY A 210 2.20 4.98 0.21
CA GLY A 210 2.46 4.23 1.43
C GLY A 210 1.92 4.93 2.67
N LEU A 211 1.99 4.25 3.81
CA LEU A 211 1.57 4.82 5.09
C LEU A 211 2.69 5.70 5.69
N VAL A 212 2.43 7.01 5.75
CA VAL A 212 3.29 8.03 6.36
C VAL A 212 2.53 8.62 7.54
N GLU A 213 3.13 8.61 8.73
CA GLU A 213 2.47 9.04 9.98
C GLU A 213 1.08 8.39 10.20
N GLY A 214 0.92 7.14 9.77
CA GLY A 214 -0.32 6.37 9.93
C GLY A 214 -1.43 6.72 8.94
N ARG A 215 -1.15 7.50 7.88
CA ARG A 215 -2.11 7.87 6.83
C ARG A 215 -1.59 7.49 5.46
N LEU A 216 -2.49 7.12 4.55
CA LEU A 216 -2.09 6.86 3.16
C LEU A 216 -1.71 8.20 2.51
N THR A 217 -0.43 8.26 2.12
CA THR A 217 0.21 9.40 1.49
C THR A 217 1.00 8.92 0.28
N GLY A 218 1.18 9.78 -0.72
CA GLY A 218 2.03 9.43 -1.85
C GLY A 218 2.47 10.60 -2.70
N LEU A 219 3.26 10.26 -3.70
CA LEU A 219 3.84 11.12 -4.71
C LEU A 219 3.35 10.63 -6.06
N ALA A 220 2.32 11.28 -6.60
CA ALA A 220 1.75 10.92 -7.88
C ALA A 220 2.58 11.52 -9.02
N ALA A 221 2.92 10.72 -10.03
CA ALA A 221 3.67 11.19 -11.21
C ALA A 221 2.82 12.08 -12.13
N ARG A 222 1.50 11.87 -12.11
CA ARG A 222 0.50 12.73 -12.75
C ARG A 222 -0.49 13.19 -11.68
N PRO A 223 -1.04 14.42 -11.77
CA PRO A 223 -2.08 14.85 -10.84
C PRO A 223 -3.29 13.90 -10.90
N PRO A 224 -3.77 13.37 -9.75
CA PRO A 224 -4.96 12.52 -9.68
C PRO A 224 -6.26 13.33 -9.88
N ALA A 225 -6.38 14.02 -11.02
CA ALA A 225 -7.56 14.80 -11.37
C ALA A 225 -8.76 13.87 -11.64
N GLY A 226 -9.93 14.22 -11.10
CA GLY A 226 -11.17 13.48 -11.33
C GLY A 226 -11.32 12.17 -10.53
N ILE A 227 -10.40 11.86 -9.62
CA ILE A 227 -10.61 10.74 -8.68
C ILE A 227 -11.77 11.07 -7.74
N SER A 228 -12.71 10.12 -7.61
CA SER A 228 -13.76 10.17 -6.61
C SER A 228 -13.38 9.20 -5.48
N PRO A 229 -12.92 9.70 -4.32
CA PRO A 229 -12.57 8.83 -3.21
C PRO A 229 -13.85 8.17 -2.67
N ALA A 230 -13.68 7.00 -2.02
CA ALA A 230 -14.81 6.31 -1.40
C ALA A 230 -15.52 7.21 -0.36
N GLU A 231 -16.78 6.90 -0.06
CA GLU A 231 -17.58 7.67 0.88
C GLU A 231 -16.86 7.87 2.23
N GLY A 232 -16.88 9.12 2.72
CA GLY A 232 -16.23 9.49 3.99
C GLY A 232 -14.71 9.63 3.94
N VAL A 233 -14.04 9.47 2.79
CA VAL A 233 -12.59 9.67 2.66
C VAL A 233 -12.28 11.12 2.29
N VAL A 234 -11.29 11.71 2.95
CA VAL A 234 -10.68 12.98 2.58
C VAL A 234 -9.43 12.70 1.75
N LEU A 235 -9.29 13.37 0.62
CA LEU A 235 -8.10 13.29 -0.24
C LEU A 235 -7.67 14.70 -0.65
N VAL A 236 -6.50 15.14 -0.19
CA VAL A 236 -5.90 16.42 -0.56
C VAL A 236 -4.77 16.21 -1.55
N VAL A 237 -4.78 16.98 -2.63
CA VAL A 237 -3.82 16.86 -3.73
C VAL A 237 -3.15 18.21 -3.97
N ALA A 238 -1.82 18.24 -3.92
CA ALA A 238 -1.05 19.42 -4.29
C ALA A 238 -0.73 19.44 -5.80
N PRO A 239 -0.57 20.64 -6.40
CA PRO A 239 0.06 20.77 -7.70
C PRO A 239 1.45 20.11 -7.75
N PRO A 240 1.93 19.65 -8.93
CA PRO A 240 3.23 19.00 -9.03
C PRO A 240 4.39 19.91 -8.63
N VAL A 241 5.22 19.44 -7.69
CA VAL A 241 6.42 20.15 -7.20
C VAL A 241 7.66 19.29 -7.33
N THR A 242 8.84 19.92 -7.24
CA THR A 242 10.13 19.21 -7.26
C THR A 242 10.39 18.49 -5.93
N LEU A 243 11.30 17.52 -5.92
CA LEU A 243 11.62 16.72 -4.72
C LEU A 243 11.99 17.57 -3.48
N PRO A 244 12.78 18.66 -3.57
CA PRO A 244 13.11 19.49 -2.42
C PRO A 244 11.91 20.18 -1.75
N GLU A 245 10.85 20.46 -2.51
CA GLU A 245 9.66 21.18 -2.04
C GLU A 245 8.67 20.23 -1.32
N LEU A 246 8.78 18.92 -1.54
CA LEU A 246 7.81 17.91 -1.09
C LEU A 246 7.56 17.92 0.41
N ARG A 247 8.59 18.17 1.23
CA ARG A 247 8.46 18.20 2.68
C ARG A 247 7.50 19.30 3.14
N GLU A 248 7.65 20.49 2.57
CA GLU A 248 6.81 21.62 2.95
C GLU A 248 5.40 21.47 2.38
N VAL A 249 5.29 21.01 1.14
CA VAL A 249 4.00 20.71 0.51
C VAL A 249 3.25 19.59 1.26
N HIS A 250 3.94 18.56 1.73
CA HIS A 250 3.34 17.50 2.55
C HIS A 250 2.77 18.03 3.86
N ARG A 251 3.46 18.98 4.52
CA ARG A 251 2.93 19.64 5.73
C ARG A 251 1.65 20.41 5.42
N LEU A 252 1.63 21.16 4.32
CA LEU A 252 0.43 21.88 3.86
C LEU A 252 -0.73 20.93 3.54
N CYS A 253 -0.49 19.85 2.78
CA CYS A 253 -1.51 18.82 2.52
C CYS A 253 -2.02 18.16 3.80
N THR A 254 -1.14 17.89 4.76
CA THR A 254 -1.52 17.30 6.05
C THR A 254 -2.37 18.24 6.90
N ALA A 255 -2.05 19.54 6.89
CA ALA A 255 -2.87 20.56 7.54
C ALA A 255 -4.25 20.68 6.86
N ALA A 256 -4.27 20.76 5.53
CA ALA A 256 -5.49 20.79 4.73
C ALA A 256 -6.40 19.57 4.98
N ALA A 257 -5.83 18.37 5.08
CA ALA A 257 -6.59 17.15 5.32
C ALA A 257 -7.26 17.10 6.71
N ARG A 258 -6.81 17.91 7.68
CA ARG A 258 -7.44 18.02 9.01
C ARG A 258 -8.66 18.93 9.03
N ILE A 259 -8.74 19.86 8.08
CA ILE A 259 -9.82 20.88 8.02
C ILE A 259 -10.84 20.56 6.92
N ALA A 260 -10.43 19.83 5.89
CA ALA A 260 -11.30 19.46 4.78
C ALA A 260 -12.35 18.41 5.19
N GLY A 261 -13.56 18.55 4.64
CA GLY A 261 -14.58 17.50 4.72
C GLY A 261 -14.31 16.35 3.74
N PRO A 262 -15.10 15.26 3.78
CA PRO A 262 -14.98 14.15 2.84
C PRO A 262 -15.01 14.61 1.38
N GLY A 263 -14.19 14.00 0.54
CA GLY A 263 -14.07 14.33 -0.88
C GLY A 263 -12.63 14.58 -1.31
N HIS A 264 -12.49 14.86 -2.60
CA HIS A 264 -11.22 15.26 -3.21
C HIS A 264 -11.11 16.78 -3.19
N HIS A 265 -9.98 17.29 -2.69
CA HIS A 265 -9.68 18.70 -2.57
C HIS A 265 -8.32 19.04 -3.20
N ASP A 266 -8.29 20.08 -4.02
CA ASP A 266 -7.04 20.71 -4.44
C ASP A 266 -6.47 21.54 -3.28
N LEU A 267 -5.20 21.34 -2.93
CA LEU A 267 -4.54 22.06 -1.84
C LEU A 267 -4.70 23.59 -1.98
N THR A 268 -4.57 24.12 -3.19
CA THR A 268 -4.63 25.56 -3.46
C THR A 268 -6.03 26.13 -3.29
N ALA A 269 -7.09 25.31 -3.37
CA ALA A 269 -8.45 25.74 -3.07
C ALA A 269 -8.67 25.98 -1.57
N LEU A 270 -7.85 25.37 -0.71
CA LEU A 270 -7.89 25.50 0.76
C LEU A 270 -6.83 26.48 1.30
N ALA A 271 -6.23 27.31 0.43
CA ALA A 271 -5.07 28.13 0.79
C ALA A 271 -5.37 29.10 1.95
N GLY A 272 -6.56 29.70 1.97
CA GLY A 272 -6.97 30.63 3.01
C GLY A 272 -7.13 29.93 4.36
N GLU A 273 -7.88 28.84 4.40
CA GLU A 273 -8.17 28.07 5.59
C GLU A 273 -6.89 27.44 6.17
N VAL A 274 -6.01 26.89 5.32
CA VAL A 274 -4.70 26.39 5.74
C VAL A 274 -3.85 27.51 6.36
N ALA A 275 -3.74 28.67 5.69
CA ALA A 275 -2.93 29.78 6.19
C ALA A 275 -3.43 30.34 7.52
N LEU A 276 -4.75 30.49 7.67
CA LEU A 276 -5.37 31.02 8.88
C LEU A 276 -5.32 30.00 10.04
N SER A 277 -5.54 28.71 9.76
CA SER A 277 -5.46 27.64 10.77
C SER A 277 -4.06 27.49 11.40
N ALA A 278 -3.02 27.95 10.70
CA ALA A 278 -1.65 27.97 11.20
C ALA A 278 -1.40 29.02 12.29
N GLN A 279 -2.37 29.91 12.59
CA GLN A 279 -2.21 31.05 13.50
C GLN A 279 -3.23 31.04 14.66
N PRO A 280 -3.30 29.98 15.49
CA PRO A 280 -4.34 29.85 16.52
C PRO A 280 -4.31 30.97 17.56
N LEU A 281 -3.13 31.38 18.04
CA LEU A 281 -3.01 32.48 19.01
C LEU A 281 -3.53 33.81 18.44
N LEU A 282 -3.24 34.09 17.16
CA LEU A 282 -3.74 35.31 16.52
C LEU A 282 -5.25 35.22 16.29
N ALA A 283 -5.79 34.04 15.98
CA ALA A 283 -7.24 33.82 15.89
C ALA A 283 -7.94 34.16 17.21
N ASP A 284 -7.39 33.72 18.34
CA ASP A 284 -7.95 33.97 19.68
C ASP A 284 -7.90 35.46 20.05
N LEU A 285 -6.74 36.10 19.85
CA LEU A 285 -6.59 37.54 20.07
C LEU A 285 -7.56 38.36 19.21
N LEU A 286 -7.71 37.97 17.94
CA LEU A 286 -8.61 38.62 17.02
C LEU A 286 -10.08 38.43 17.43
N THR A 287 -10.43 37.20 17.84
CA THR A 287 -11.76 36.84 18.32
C THR A 287 -12.12 37.64 19.58
N GLY A 288 -11.21 37.70 20.57
CA GLY A 288 -11.42 38.50 21.77
C GLY A 288 -11.58 39.99 21.48
N GLY A 289 -10.79 40.53 20.55
CA GLY A 289 -10.85 41.94 20.15
C GLY A 289 -12.11 42.32 19.38
N LEU A 290 -12.65 41.42 18.53
CA LEU A 290 -13.82 41.72 17.69
C LEU A 290 -15.14 41.23 18.28
N LEU A 291 -15.16 40.12 19.01
CA LEU A 291 -16.38 39.43 19.43
C LEU A 291 -16.48 39.28 20.95
N GLY A 292 -15.60 39.92 21.73
CA GLY A 292 -15.56 39.80 23.19
C GLY A 292 -16.82 40.26 23.92
N ALA A 293 -17.69 41.05 23.28
CA ALA A 293 -19.00 41.44 23.82
C ALA A 293 -20.07 40.34 23.68
N LEU A 294 -19.81 39.30 22.87
CA LEU A 294 -20.74 38.19 22.68
C LEU A 294 -20.49 37.09 23.72
N ASP A 295 -21.56 36.70 24.40
CA ASP A 295 -21.62 35.49 25.24
C ASP A 295 -21.80 34.22 24.38
N PRO A 296 -20.85 33.25 24.39
CA PRO A 296 -20.95 31.99 23.66
C PRO A 296 -22.06 31.04 24.15
N ALA A 297 -22.52 31.21 25.39
CA ALA A 297 -23.63 30.43 25.97
C ALA A 297 -25.01 30.96 25.53
N ASN A 298 -25.06 32.19 24.99
CA ASN A 298 -26.28 32.80 24.52
C ASN A 298 -26.60 32.33 23.09
N ALA A 299 -27.70 31.58 22.95
CA ALA A 299 -28.17 31.06 21.67
C ALA A 299 -28.38 32.16 20.62
N PHE A 300 -28.92 33.32 21.03
CA PHE A 300 -29.14 34.43 20.10
C PHE A 300 -27.82 35.03 19.60
N HIS A 301 -26.80 35.18 20.46
CA HIS A 301 -25.48 35.63 20.01
C HIS A 301 -24.84 34.65 19.02
N ARG A 302 -25.04 33.34 19.22
CA ARG A 302 -24.65 32.32 18.24
C ARG A 302 -25.36 32.48 16.90
N GLU A 303 -26.66 32.79 16.92
CA GLU A 303 -27.41 33.09 15.69
C GLU A 303 -26.91 34.36 14.99
N LEU A 304 -26.54 35.40 15.72
CA LEU A 304 -25.97 36.63 15.16
C LEU A 304 -24.66 36.33 14.42
N ALA A 305 -23.72 35.65 15.10
CA ALA A 305 -22.43 35.29 14.53
C ALA A 305 -22.58 34.34 13.33
N ALA A 306 -23.45 33.32 13.43
CA ALA A 306 -23.72 32.40 12.32
C ALA A 306 -24.35 33.11 11.11
N THR A 307 -25.26 34.07 11.34
CA THR A 307 -25.86 34.86 10.26
C THR A 307 -24.82 35.74 9.57
N ALA A 308 -23.89 36.34 10.32
CA ALA A 308 -22.81 37.15 9.77
C ALA A 308 -21.77 36.32 9.00
N LEU A 309 -21.42 35.13 9.49
CA LEU A 309 -20.53 34.23 8.76
C LEU A 309 -21.16 33.81 7.42
N ALA A 310 -22.42 33.37 7.45
CA ALA A 310 -23.17 33.03 6.24
C ALA A 310 -23.33 34.22 5.29
N TYR A 311 -23.44 35.44 5.82
CA TYR A 311 -23.44 36.66 5.00
C TYR A 311 -22.14 36.85 4.25
N LEU A 312 -21.00 36.68 4.91
CA LEU A 312 -19.67 36.77 4.28
C LEU A 312 -19.46 35.65 3.25
N ASP A 313 -19.85 34.40 3.57
CA ASP A 313 -19.72 33.24 2.67
C ASP A 313 -20.55 33.38 1.38
N HIS A 314 -21.71 34.04 1.45
CA HIS A 314 -22.60 34.26 0.32
C HIS A 314 -22.35 35.61 -0.39
N GLY A 315 -21.13 36.13 -0.27
CA GLY A 315 -20.68 37.32 -1.00
C GLY A 315 -21.35 38.62 -0.53
N GLN A 316 -21.76 38.67 0.74
CA GLN A 316 -22.33 39.84 1.38
C GLN A 316 -23.63 40.30 0.69
N ARG A 317 -24.53 39.35 0.45
CA ARG A 317 -25.81 39.57 -0.23
C ARG A 317 -26.95 39.02 0.61
N LEU A 318 -27.79 39.92 1.13
CA LEU A 318 -28.89 39.56 2.02
C LEU A 318 -29.80 38.45 1.48
N ARG A 319 -30.18 38.52 0.20
CA ARG A 319 -31.11 37.55 -0.40
C ARG A 319 -30.52 36.14 -0.41
N THR A 320 -29.29 35.98 -0.90
CA THR A 320 -28.65 34.66 -0.98
C THR A 320 -28.35 34.10 0.41
N THR A 321 -28.00 34.96 1.37
CA THR A 321 -27.86 34.55 2.77
C THR A 321 -29.19 34.10 3.39
N ALA A 322 -30.28 34.84 3.12
CA ALA A 322 -31.61 34.51 3.60
C ALA A 322 -32.10 33.17 3.04
N GLU A 323 -31.90 32.93 1.74
CA GLU A 323 -32.17 31.66 1.08
C GLU A 323 -31.36 30.52 1.72
N ALA A 324 -30.04 30.69 1.90
CA ALA A 324 -29.17 29.67 2.49
C ALA A 324 -29.55 29.33 3.95
N LEU A 325 -29.99 30.31 4.72
CA LEU A 325 -30.41 30.13 6.11
C LEU A 325 -31.90 29.79 6.28
N HIS A 326 -32.68 29.74 5.20
CA HIS A 326 -34.14 29.59 5.22
C HIS A 326 -34.83 30.65 6.10
N LEU A 327 -34.35 31.89 6.03
CA LEU A 327 -34.88 33.04 6.77
C LEU A 327 -35.52 34.04 5.80
N HIS A 328 -36.32 34.95 6.35
CA HIS A 328 -36.73 36.13 5.60
C HIS A 328 -35.56 37.13 5.50
N PRO A 329 -35.34 37.83 4.37
CA PRO A 329 -34.25 38.83 4.24
C PRO A 329 -34.21 39.89 5.34
N ASN A 330 -35.38 40.30 5.85
CA ASN A 330 -35.47 41.25 6.97
C ASN A 330 -34.88 40.68 8.27
N THR A 331 -35.04 39.38 8.52
CA THR A 331 -34.45 38.71 9.69
C THR A 331 -32.93 38.69 9.60
N VAL A 332 -32.38 38.44 8.40
CA VAL A 332 -30.95 38.52 8.15
C VAL A 332 -30.46 39.94 8.44
N ARG A 333 -31.07 40.97 7.83
CA ARG A 333 -30.74 42.38 8.06
C ARG A 333 -30.77 42.73 9.55
N TYR A 334 -31.86 42.41 10.24
CA TYR A 334 -32.00 42.64 11.67
C TYR A 334 -30.86 42.03 12.49
N ARG A 335 -30.48 40.77 12.20
CA ARG A 335 -29.38 40.11 12.91
C ARG A 335 -28.03 40.75 12.61
N LEU A 336 -27.77 41.16 11.37
CA LEU A 336 -26.53 41.86 11.01
C LEU A 336 -26.44 43.24 11.69
N ASP A 337 -27.53 44.01 11.68
CA ASP A 337 -27.63 45.30 12.37
C ASP A 337 -27.40 45.14 13.88
N ARG A 338 -28.04 44.14 14.48
CA ARG A 338 -27.89 43.85 15.91
C ARG A 338 -26.47 43.41 16.27
N LEU A 339 -25.78 42.69 15.39
CA LEU A 339 -24.37 42.33 15.60
C LEU A 339 -23.45 43.57 15.52
N ALA A 340 -23.73 44.47 14.59
CA ALA A 340 -22.98 45.72 14.42
C ALA A 340 -23.16 46.70 15.60
N GLU A 341 -24.31 46.66 16.29
CA GLU A 341 -24.52 47.41 17.54
C GLU A 341 -23.67 46.88 18.71
N LEU A 342 -23.39 45.57 18.73
CA LEU A 342 -22.69 44.89 19.83
C LEU A 342 -21.19 44.78 19.62
N THR A 343 -20.72 44.83 18.37
CA THR A 343 -19.35 44.44 18.01
C THR A 343 -18.75 45.35 16.94
N PRO A 344 -17.42 45.55 16.93
CA PRO A 344 -16.72 46.29 15.87
C PRO A 344 -16.52 45.47 14.58
N VAL A 345 -17.30 44.41 14.35
CA VAL A 345 -17.20 43.56 13.16
C VAL A 345 -17.60 44.35 11.92
N ALA A 346 -16.78 44.26 10.87
CA ALA A 346 -17.03 44.98 9.63
C ALA A 346 -17.84 44.12 8.65
N LEU A 347 -19.09 44.51 8.39
CA LEU A 347 -20.01 43.87 7.44
C LEU A 347 -20.33 44.91 6.35
N ALA A 348 -19.97 44.64 5.08
CA ALA A 348 -19.72 45.69 4.08
C ALA A 348 -20.94 46.47 3.55
N GLU A 349 -22.15 46.28 4.10
CA GLU A 349 -23.30 47.10 3.67
C GLU A 349 -23.21 48.56 4.17
N ASN A 350 -22.42 48.86 5.21
CA ASN A 350 -22.36 50.20 5.83
C ASN A 350 -20.99 50.91 5.76
N SER A 351 -19.98 50.30 5.16
CA SER A 351 -18.61 50.83 5.14
C SER A 351 -17.96 50.47 3.82
N GLY A 352 -17.14 51.35 3.24
CA GLY A 352 -16.25 51.03 2.10
C GLY A 352 -15.17 50.00 2.47
N GLY A 353 -15.60 48.82 2.90
CA GLY A 353 -14.80 47.80 3.57
C GLY A 353 -13.80 47.19 2.61
N ARG A 354 -12.55 47.08 3.07
CA ARG A 354 -11.48 46.46 2.30
C ARG A 354 -11.62 44.96 2.39
N VAL A 355 -11.10 44.24 1.40
CA VAL A 355 -11.07 42.77 1.41
C VAL A 355 -10.48 42.21 2.71
N LEU A 356 -9.45 42.86 3.25
CA LEU A 356 -8.83 42.46 4.51
C LEU A 356 -9.75 42.60 5.73
N ASP A 357 -10.69 43.56 5.73
CA ASP A 357 -11.67 43.71 6.82
C ASP A 357 -12.68 42.57 6.82
N ALA A 358 -13.07 42.12 5.61
CA ALA A 358 -13.94 40.96 5.43
C ALA A 358 -13.23 39.66 5.86
N VAL A 359 -11.97 39.45 5.47
CA VAL A 359 -11.17 38.29 5.91
C VAL A 359 -11.02 38.27 7.43
N ARG A 360 -10.71 39.43 8.03
CA ARG A 360 -10.58 39.57 9.49
C ARG A 360 -11.89 39.23 10.21
N SER A 361 -13.00 39.75 9.72
CA SER A 361 -14.33 39.49 10.29
C SER A 361 -14.74 38.02 10.13
N TRP A 362 -14.52 37.45 8.93
CA TRP A 362 -14.79 36.05 8.63
C TRP A 362 -14.01 35.12 9.56
N TRP A 363 -12.70 35.35 9.73
CA TRP A 363 -11.86 34.51 10.57
C TRP A 363 -12.26 34.55 12.04
N ALA A 364 -12.55 35.74 12.58
CA ALA A 364 -13.02 35.89 13.95
C ALA A 364 -14.35 35.16 14.18
N LEU A 365 -15.30 35.29 13.26
CA LEU A 365 -16.60 34.63 13.34
C LEU A 365 -16.48 33.11 13.26
N GLN A 366 -15.63 32.60 12.35
CA GLN A 366 -15.37 31.16 12.21
C GLN A 366 -14.75 30.59 13.50
N ASN A 367 -13.73 31.24 14.06
CA ASN A 367 -13.08 30.81 15.29
C ASN A 367 -14.03 30.87 16.50
N TRP A 368 -14.79 31.96 16.65
CA TRP A 368 -15.74 32.13 17.76
C TRP A 368 -16.86 31.09 17.75
N LEU A 369 -17.37 30.71 16.56
CA LEU A 369 -18.38 29.66 16.43
C LEU A 369 -17.82 28.25 16.68
N GLY A 370 -16.56 28.03 16.32
CA GLY A 370 -15.84 26.76 16.51
C GLY A 370 -15.40 26.50 17.96
N GLY A 371 -15.17 27.57 18.73
CA GLY A 371 -14.96 27.51 20.18
C GLY A 371 -16.24 27.02 20.88
N ARG A 372 -16.11 25.97 21.69
CA ARG A 372 -17.14 25.57 22.67
C ARG A 372 -16.78 26.11 24.03
#